data_AF-A0A6V7XVC1-F1
#
_entry.id   AF-A0A6V7XVC1-F1
#
_cell.length_a   1.000
_cell.length_b   1.000
_cell.length_c   1.000
_cell.angle_alpha   90.00
_cell.angle_beta   90.00
_cell.angle_gamma   90.00
#
_symmetry.space_group_name_H-M   'P 1'
#
loop_
_entity.id
_entity.type
_entity.pdbx_description
1 polymer ?
#
loop_
_entity_poly.entity_id
_entity_poly.type
_entity_poly.pdbx_seq_one_letter_code
_entity_poly.pdbx_strand_id
1 'polypeptide(L)'
;MDLYFFHHDEYERLYNCSIYNVDHIPLEKRQHKLLAIFVVILSTIYEILYILCLFSIRKLMAKSNCYKIMFVMGVFDMAGLLFVGFLTGYLGYFGYVFCSSPKLIYFAGAYGCCMCF
;
A
#
# COMPACT_ATOMS: atom_id res chain seq x y z
N MET A 1 -12.45 9.46 0.04
CA MET A 1 -11.67 10.44 0.83
C MET A 1 -12.52 11.59 1.31
N ASP A 2 -13.65 11.86 0.64
CA ASP A 2 -14.60 12.94 0.96
C ASP A 2 -15.14 12.89 2.39
N LEU A 3 -15.29 11.69 2.95
CA LEU A 3 -15.73 11.51 4.33
C LEU A 3 -14.74 12.14 5.34
N TYR A 4 -13.42 11.97 5.12
CA TYR A 4 -12.41 12.53 6.02
C TYR A 4 -12.27 14.05 5.88
N PHE A 5 -12.39 14.59 4.67
CA PHE A 5 -12.18 16.01 4.37
C PHE A 5 -13.42 16.88 4.56
N PHE A 6 -14.61 16.39 4.19
CA PHE A 6 -15.84 17.19 4.17
C PHE A 6 -16.87 16.78 5.21
N HIS A 7 -16.83 15.53 5.71
CA HIS A 7 -17.80 14.99 6.66
C HIS A 7 -17.10 14.40 7.89
N HIS A 8 -16.27 15.21 8.55
CA HIS A 8 -15.43 14.74 9.66
C HIS A 8 -16.26 14.15 10.82
N ASP A 9 -17.45 14.71 11.08
CA ASP A 9 -18.35 14.20 12.12
C ASP A 9 -18.82 12.76 11.84
N GLU A 10 -19.09 12.44 10.56
CA GLU A 10 -19.41 11.07 10.16
C GLU A 10 -18.19 10.15 10.20
N TYR A 11 -17.00 10.67 9.85
CA TYR A 11 -15.75 9.94 9.99
C TYR A 11 -15.49 9.55 11.45
N GLU A 12 -15.62 10.48 12.40
CA GLU A 12 -15.45 10.17 13.82
C GLU A 12 -16.53 9.19 14.32
N ARG A 13 -17.78 9.30 13.83
CA ARG A 13 -18.82 8.34 14.19
C ARG A 13 -18.49 6.91 13.74
N LEU A 14 -17.90 6.74 12.55
CA LEU A 14 -17.63 5.43 11.95
C LEU A 14 -16.26 4.84 12.31
N TYR A 15 -15.26 5.69 12.53
CA TYR A 15 -13.86 5.30 12.70
C TYR A 15 -13.27 5.72 14.05
N ASN A 16 -14.09 6.04 15.06
CA ASN A 16 -13.57 6.21 16.41
C ASN A 16 -12.96 4.90 16.94
N CYS A 17 -11.93 5.06 17.76
CA CYS A 17 -11.26 3.98 18.46
C CYS A 17 -11.54 4.03 19.97
N SER A 18 -12.58 4.73 20.42
CA SER A 18 -12.89 4.88 21.84
C SER A 18 -13.27 3.58 22.53
N ILE A 19 -13.78 2.60 21.76
CA ILE A 19 -14.22 1.29 22.28
C ILE A 19 -13.07 0.27 22.27
N TYR A 20 -12.06 0.45 21.41
CA TYR A 20 -11.01 -0.54 21.19
C TYR A 20 -9.67 -0.07 21.75
N ASN A 21 -9.22 -0.71 22.82
CA ASN A 21 -7.89 -0.43 23.38
C ASN A 21 -6.82 -1.35 22.75
N VAL A 22 -5.79 -0.71 22.20
CA VAL A 22 -4.70 -1.36 21.47
C VAL A 22 -3.83 -2.23 22.40
N ASP A 23 -3.84 -2.01 23.71
CA ASP A 23 -2.95 -2.73 24.63
C ASP A 23 -3.53 -4.07 25.11
N HIS A 24 -4.82 -4.34 24.88
CA HIS A 24 -5.45 -5.60 25.31
C HIS A 24 -4.93 -6.85 24.61
N ILE A 25 -4.44 -6.72 23.37
CA ILE A 25 -3.89 -7.88 22.63
C ILE A 25 -2.38 -7.67 22.58
N PRO A 26 -1.57 -8.61 23.12
CA PRO A 26 -0.13 -8.46 23.15
C PRO A 26 0.45 -8.32 21.75
N LEU A 27 1.48 -7.48 21.60
CA LEU A 27 2.17 -7.20 20.34
C LEU A 27 2.60 -8.47 19.60
N GLU A 28 3.04 -9.50 20.33
CA GLU A 28 3.47 -10.77 19.75
C GLU A 28 2.37 -11.48 18.94
N LYS A 29 1.10 -11.35 19.35
CA LYS A 29 -0.03 -11.91 18.60
C LYS A 29 -0.44 -11.08 17.39
N ARG A 30 -0.05 -9.80 17.34
CA ARG A 30 -0.34 -8.87 16.23
C ARG A 30 0.76 -8.85 15.18
N GLN A 31 1.98 -9.23 15.56
CA GLN A 31 3.15 -9.18 14.71
C GLN A 31 3.26 -10.43 13.84
N HIS A 32 3.21 -10.24 12.53
CA HIS A 32 3.45 -11.31 11.56
C HIS A 32 4.82 -11.12 10.90
N LYS A 33 5.89 -11.18 11.70
CA LYS A 33 7.26 -10.83 11.27
C LYS A 33 7.73 -11.62 10.05
N LEU A 34 7.47 -12.92 10.02
CA LEU A 34 7.86 -13.77 8.87
C LEU A 34 7.14 -13.37 7.59
N LEU A 35 5.83 -13.17 7.66
CA LEU A 35 5.02 -12.72 6.53
C LEU A 35 5.47 -11.34 6.06
N ALA A 36 5.69 -10.41 6.99
CA ALA A 36 6.14 -9.06 6.71
C ALA A 36 7.48 -9.03 5.98
N ILE A 37 8.48 -9.77 6.47
CA ILE A 37 9.79 -9.89 5.83
C ILE A 37 9.65 -10.48 4.43
N PHE A 38 8.85 -11.54 4.28
CA PHE A 38 8.61 -12.17 2.98
C PHE A 38 7.97 -11.20 1.97
N VAL A 39 6.98 -10.43 2.40
CA VAL A 39 6.32 -9.40 1.57
C VAL A 39 7.30 -8.31 1.14
N VAL A 40 8.15 -7.80 2.04
CA VAL A 40 9.15 -6.77 1.69
C VAL A 40 10.18 -7.32 0.71
N ILE A 41 10.67 -8.54 0.91
CA ILE A 41 11.64 -9.18 0.00
C ILE A 41 11.02 -9.35 -1.38
N LEU A 42 9.83 -9.93 -1.47
CA LEU A 42 9.12 -10.10 -2.74
C LEU A 42 8.86 -8.76 -3.43
N SER A 43 8.38 -7.77 -2.69
CA SER A 43 8.11 -6.42 -3.23
C SER A 43 9.39 -5.81 -3.82
N THR A 44 10.52 -5.96 -3.13
CA THR A 44 11.83 -5.48 -3.61
C THR A 44 12.26 -6.21 -4.89
N ILE A 45 12.09 -7.53 -4.95
CA ILE A 45 12.41 -8.32 -6.16
C ILE A 45 11.56 -7.89 -7.35
N TYR A 46 10.25 -7.73 -7.14
CA TYR A 46 9.34 -7.30 -8.20
C TYR A 46 9.64 -5.87 -8.66
N GLU A 47 9.98 -4.96 -7.77
CA GLU A 47 10.37 -3.59 -8.12
C GLU A 47 11.59 -3.57 -9.06
N ILE A 48 12.63 -4.36 -8.75
CA ILE A 48 13.82 -4.48 -9.60
C ILE A 48 13.43 -5.04 -10.98
N LEU A 49 12.59 -6.07 -11.01
CA LEU A 49 12.13 -6.67 -12.27
C LEU A 49 11.33 -5.68 -13.12
N TYR A 50 10.43 -4.90 -12.50
CA TYR A 50 9.66 -3.86 -13.19
C TYR A 50 10.56 -2.79 -13.80
N ILE A 51 11.59 -2.32 -13.07
CA ILE A 51 12.56 -1.35 -13.59
C ILE A 51 13.27 -1.89 -14.84
N LEU A 52 13.71 -3.15 -14.83
CA LEU A 52 14.37 -3.79 -15.97
C LEU A 52 13.42 -3.94 -17.18
N CYS A 53 12.18 -4.34 -16.93
CA CYS A 53 11.15 -4.48 -17.95
C CYS A 53 10.79 -3.12 -18.58
N LEU A 54 10.57 -2.09 -17.78
CA LEU A 54 10.24 -0.75 -18.27
C LEU A 54 11.38 -0.11 -19.06
N PHE A 55 12.64 -0.33 -18.65
CA PHE A 55 13.79 0.11 -19.43
C PHE A 55 13.81 -0.51 -20.83
N SER A 56 13.43 -1.78 -20.93
CA SER A 56 13.33 -2.51 -22.19
C SER A 56 12.17 -2.00 -23.05
N ILE A 57 10.98 -1.84 -22.46
CA ILE A 57 9.77 -1.32 -23.13
C ILE A 57 9.98 0.11 -23.64
N ARG A 58 10.75 0.94 -22.90
CA ARG A 58 11.04 2.32 -23.30
C ARG A 58 11.68 2.40 -24.69
N LYS A 59 12.53 1.43 -25.06
CA LYS A 59 13.13 1.38 -26.40
C LYS A 59 12.11 1.01 -27.49
N LEU A 60 11.03 0.30 -27.13
CA LEU A 60 9.99 -0.15 -28.06
C LEU A 60 8.81 0.83 -28.16
N MET A 61 8.71 1.83 -27.28
CA MET A 61 7.62 2.83 -27.29
C MET A 61 7.47 3.59 -28.63
N ALA A 62 8.55 3.74 -29.40
CA ALA A 62 8.50 4.38 -30.72
C ALA A 62 7.82 3.51 -31.80
N LYS A 63 7.71 2.19 -31.59
CA LYS A 63 7.20 1.25 -32.61
C LYS A 63 5.68 1.13 -32.62
N SER A 64 5.02 1.24 -31.47
CA SER A 64 3.56 1.07 -31.36
C SER A 64 3.00 1.78 -30.14
N ASN A 65 1.76 2.26 -30.26
CA ASN A 65 1.03 2.85 -29.14
C ASN A 65 0.74 1.86 -28.01
N CYS A 66 0.71 0.55 -28.29
CA CYS A 66 0.54 -0.49 -27.27
C CYS A 66 1.66 -0.44 -26.21
N TYR A 67 2.92 -0.26 -26.64
CA TYR A 67 4.05 -0.16 -25.72
C TYR A 67 4.00 1.09 -24.83
N LYS A 68 3.34 2.17 -25.26
CA LYS A 68 3.14 3.37 -24.43
C LYS A 68 2.17 3.09 -23.29
N ILE A 69 1.07 2.39 -23.57
CA ILE A 69 0.09 2.00 -22.55
C ILE A 69 0.73 1.03 -21.56
N MET A 70 1.45 0.01 -22.06
CA MET A 70 2.18 -0.93 -21.18
C MET A 70 3.21 -0.22 -20.29
N PHE A 71 3.89 0.81 -20.80
CA PHE A 71 4.83 1.59 -20.01
C PHE A 71 4.12 2.36 -18.89
N VAL A 72 2.99 3.01 -19.19
CA VAL A 72 2.20 3.73 -18.19
C VAL A 72 1.66 2.79 -17.12
N MET A 73 1.10 1.63 -17.50
CA MET A 73 0.63 0.63 -16.53
C MET A 73 1.76 0.15 -15.62
N GLY A 74 2.93 -0.18 -16.16
CA GLY A 74 4.06 -0.59 -15.32
C GLY A 74 4.58 0.50 -14.38
N VAL A 75 4.40 1.79 -14.71
CA VAL A 75 4.71 2.89 -13.79
C VAL A 75 3.71 2.94 -12.62
N PHE A 76 2.42 2.73 -12.88
CA PHE A 76 1.42 2.60 -11.82
C PHE A 76 1.69 1.38 -10.93
N ASP A 77 2.08 0.25 -11.52
CA ASP A 77 2.44 -0.95 -10.77
C ASP A 77 3.63 -0.72 -9.82
N MET A 78 4.68 -0.03 -10.28
CA MET A 78 5.81 0.38 -9.40
C MET A 78 5.35 1.30 -8.28
N ALA A 79 4.53 2.32 -8.57
CA ALA A 79 4.00 3.22 -7.55
C ALA A 79 3.11 2.48 -6.52
N GLY A 80 2.38 1.46 -6.98
CA GLY A 80 1.61 0.54 -6.13
C GLY A 80 2.50 -0.32 -5.25
N LEU A 81 3.52 -0.96 -5.81
CA LEU A 81 4.48 -1.81 -5.09
C LEU A 81 5.26 -1.02 -4.02
N LEU A 82 5.74 0.17 -4.35
CA LEU A 82 6.47 1.05 -3.44
C LEU A 82 5.64 1.44 -2.22
N PHE A 83 4.37 1.80 -2.42
CA PHE A 83 3.51 2.20 -1.31
C PHE A 83 2.87 1.00 -0.62
N VAL A 84 2.10 0.18 -1.33
CA VAL A 84 1.30 -0.89 -0.73
C VAL A 84 2.19 -2.03 -0.23
N GLY A 85 3.18 -2.45 -1.02
CA GLY A 85 4.07 -3.56 -0.66
C GLY A 85 4.90 -3.26 0.59
N PHE A 86 5.64 -2.13 0.57
CA PHE A 86 6.49 -1.75 1.69
C PHE A 86 5.69 -1.32 2.92
N LEU A 87 4.59 -0.57 2.76
CA LEU A 87 3.79 -0.14 3.90
C LEU A 87 3.11 -1.33 4.58
N THR A 88 2.60 -2.30 3.80
CA THR A 88 2.02 -3.54 4.36
C THR A 88 3.07 -4.35 5.11
N GLY A 89 4.29 -4.47 4.54
CA GLY A 89 5.41 -5.09 5.23
C GLY A 89 5.79 -4.38 6.53
N TYR A 90 5.87 -3.05 6.51
CA TYR A 90 6.16 -2.24 7.70
C TYR A 90 5.08 -2.41 8.78
N LEU A 91 3.80 -2.25 8.42
CA LEU A 91 2.67 -2.41 9.33
C LEU A 91 2.64 -3.80 9.96
N GLY A 92 2.86 -4.86 9.15
CA GLY A 92 2.88 -6.25 9.60
C GLY A 92 4.07 -6.60 10.48
N TYR A 93 5.22 -5.97 10.28
CA TYR A 93 6.42 -6.19 11.10
C TYR A 93 6.25 -5.63 12.51
N PHE A 94 5.73 -4.40 12.61
CA PHE A 94 5.50 -3.74 13.90
C PHE A 94 4.18 -4.14 14.55
N GLY A 95 3.23 -4.71 13.79
CA GLY A 95 1.91 -5.12 14.29
C GLY A 95 0.95 -3.94 14.46
N TYR A 96 1.10 -2.89 13.64
CA TYR A 96 0.19 -1.74 13.65
C TYR A 96 -1.20 -2.17 13.20
N VAL A 97 -2.21 -1.76 13.98
CA VAL A 97 -3.62 -1.94 13.65
C VAL A 97 -4.26 -0.57 13.40
N PHE A 98 -5.46 -0.54 12.83
CA PHE A 98 -6.16 0.71 12.50
C PHE A 98 -6.12 1.73 13.65
N CYS A 99 -6.45 1.31 14.87
CA CYS A 99 -6.48 2.20 16.03
C CYS A 99 -5.11 2.64 16.58
N SER A 100 -4.01 2.03 16.15
CA SER A 100 -2.67 2.52 16.49
C SER A 100 -2.30 3.77 15.70
N SER A 101 -2.72 3.84 14.42
CA SER A 101 -2.39 4.94 13.52
C SER A 101 -3.50 5.11 12.46
N PRO A 102 -4.70 5.58 12.86
CA PRO A 102 -5.90 5.55 12.02
C PRO A 102 -5.76 6.40 10.76
N LYS A 103 -5.07 7.54 10.85
CA LYS A 103 -4.78 8.40 9.69
C LYS A 103 -3.93 7.66 8.66
N LEU A 104 -2.81 7.07 9.08
CA LEU A 104 -1.88 6.37 8.19
C LEU A 104 -2.59 5.22 7.47
N ILE A 105 -3.32 4.39 8.20
CA ILE A 105 -3.98 3.20 7.64
C ILE A 105 -5.18 3.57 6.76
N TYR A 106 -5.92 4.64 7.10
CA TYR A 106 -7.00 5.15 6.26
C TYR A 106 -6.49 5.67 4.91
N PHE A 107 -5.45 6.52 4.91
CA PHE A 107 -4.85 7.02 3.68
C PHE A 107 -4.18 5.91 2.86
N ALA A 108 -3.52 4.97 3.52
CA ALA A 108 -2.94 3.79 2.88
C ALA A 108 -3.99 2.95 2.16
N GLY A 109 -5.12 2.67 2.81
CA GLY A 109 -6.23 1.91 2.22
C GLY A 109 -6.87 2.65 1.05
N ALA A 110 -7.06 3.96 1.17
CA ALA A 110 -7.57 4.79 0.07
C ALA A 110 -6.63 4.80 -1.15
N TYR A 111 -5.33 4.92 -0.92
CA TYR A 111 -4.32 4.83 -1.97
C TYR A 111 -4.31 3.45 -2.63
N GLY A 112 -4.36 2.37 -1.83
CA GLY A 112 -4.42 1.00 -2.33
C GLY A 112 -5.66 0.75 -3.20
N CYS A 113 -6.83 1.27 -2.81
CA CYS A 113 -8.03 1.21 -3.66
C CYS A 113 -7.88 1.99 -4.97
N CYS A 114 -7.25 3.16 -4.93
CA CYS A 114 -7.02 3.96 -6.14
C CYS A 114 -6.14 3.23 -7.16
N MET A 115 -5.17 2.45 -6.68
CA MET A 115 -4.26 1.66 -7.54
C MET A 115 -4.86 0.33 -8.01
N CYS A 116 -6.07 -0.03 -7.56
CA CYS A 116 -6.76 -1.25 -7.98
C CYS A 116 -7.61 -1.05 -9.25
N PHE A 117 -7.80 0.20 -9.68
CA PHE A 117 -8.52 0.62 -10.88
C PHE A 117 -7.55 1.14 -11.95
#